data_AF-A0A517P2C4-F1
#
_entry.id   AF-A0A517P2C4-F1
#
_cell.length_a   1.000
_cell.length_b   1.000
_cell.length_c   1.000
_cell.angle_alpha   90.00
_cell.angle_beta   90.00
_cell.angle_gamma   90.00
#
_symmetry.space_group_name_H-M   'P 1'
#
loop_
_entity.id
_entity.type
_entity.pdbx_description
1 polymer ?
#
loop_
_entity_poly.entity_id
_entity_poly.type
_entity_poly.pdbx_seq_one_letter_code
_entity_poly.pdbx_strand_id
1 'polypeptide(L)'
;MGADGVRICRMRITEVVKGDASLNASVVELESAIERSEDAVFWLVGFGKSNVQWAPPTRISAEAVSYLQGLSKVPVKGPRRLEHFLDFLQHSDQFVVADAYNEFAEASSEDIAAIKNKLDRRWVIAQLRDKSAPTHRRRLCWTFLSQCGTAADASLFDEAIRKRDVDPGFEPSMDAAIACFITLGGEQALARIERDYLASPGANYADSYAAINAIRVHGTDLNVMPRARLATALRLVLNRPALADLVIPDLARWKDWSAIDRIVELFELPTQETGVLKPVAVRYLKTCPLPAASKALDRLRTIDPSAVQLAESSMMFHSGLATIPVPPPDDTLPNTGESNLPSVAEKMDDSRDANEFSTRK
;
A
#
# COMPACT_ATOMS: atom_id res chain seq x y z
N MET A 1 37.72 -22.85 10.34
CA MET A 1 36.45 -22.40 10.94
C MET A 1 36.39 -20.89 10.75
N GLY A 2 35.56 -20.41 9.82
CA GLY A 2 35.28 -18.99 9.61
C GLY A 2 34.04 -18.58 10.42
N ALA A 3 33.99 -17.32 10.82
CA ALA A 3 33.30 -16.83 12.01
C ALA A 3 31.78 -16.61 11.93
N ASP A 4 31.04 -17.10 10.92
CA ASP A 4 29.61 -16.76 10.77
C ASP A 4 28.64 -17.94 10.56
N GLY A 5 29.04 -19.19 10.78
CA GLY A 5 28.11 -20.34 10.71
C GLY A 5 27.54 -20.65 9.31
N VAL A 6 27.78 -19.79 8.32
CA VAL A 6 27.45 -19.99 6.91
C VAL A 6 28.41 -21.01 6.30
N ARG A 7 27.87 -22.02 5.60
CA ARG A 7 28.66 -23.04 4.90
C ARG A 7 28.40 -22.98 3.40
N ILE A 8 29.44 -23.25 2.59
CA ILE A 8 29.28 -23.42 1.15
C ILE A 8 28.60 -24.76 0.88
N CYS A 9 27.60 -24.70 0.02
CA CYS A 9 26.58 -25.70 -0.17
C CYS A 9 26.48 -26.06 -1.63
N ARG A 10 26.92 -27.28 -1.99
CA ARG A 10 26.74 -27.81 -3.35
C ARG A 10 25.32 -28.35 -3.51
N MET A 11 24.57 -27.83 -4.47
CA MET A 11 23.22 -28.27 -4.81
C MET A 11 23.16 -28.62 -6.29
N ARG A 12 22.53 -29.75 -6.62
CA ARG A 12 22.27 -30.13 -8.01
C ARG A 12 20.93 -29.52 -8.43
N ILE A 13 20.92 -28.80 -9.54
CA ILE A 13 19.69 -28.31 -10.16
C ILE A 13 19.00 -29.48 -10.84
N THR A 14 17.81 -29.82 -10.37
CA THR A 14 16.99 -30.90 -10.93
C THR A 14 16.03 -30.42 -12.03
N GLU A 15 15.63 -29.15 -11.97
CA GLU A 15 14.70 -28.54 -12.92
C GLU A 15 14.92 -27.02 -13.00
N VAL A 16 14.77 -26.45 -14.20
CA VAL A 16 14.79 -25.01 -14.42
C VAL A 16 13.39 -24.56 -14.81
N VAL A 17 12.68 -23.92 -13.89
CA VAL A 17 11.31 -23.42 -14.11
C VAL A 17 11.31 -22.18 -15.02
N LYS A 18 12.32 -21.31 -14.90
CA LYS A 18 12.47 -20.08 -15.69
C LYS A 18 13.94 -19.66 -15.77
N GLY A 19 14.39 -19.24 -16.95
CA GLY A 19 15.75 -18.75 -17.17
C GLY A 19 16.56 -19.62 -18.13
N ASP A 20 17.86 -19.72 -17.88
CA ASP A 20 18.79 -20.48 -18.72
C ASP A 20 18.63 -21.99 -18.50
N ALA A 21 18.06 -22.67 -19.49
CA ALA A 21 17.82 -24.12 -19.45
C ALA A 21 19.12 -24.95 -19.37
N SER A 22 20.28 -24.39 -19.73
CA SER A 22 21.57 -25.08 -19.63
C SER A 22 21.99 -25.37 -18.18
N LEU A 23 21.37 -24.68 -17.20
CA LEU A 23 21.59 -24.93 -15.79
C LEU A 23 20.99 -26.26 -15.31
N ASN A 24 20.15 -26.93 -16.11
CA ASN A 24 19.59 -28.22 -15.73
C ASN A 24 20.69 -29.27 -15.54
N ALA A 25 20.58 -30.08 -14.48
CA ALA A 25 21.57 -31.05 -14.00
C ALA A 25 22.93 -30.47 -13.57
N SER A 26 23.12 -29.14 -13.63
CA SER A 26 24.34 -28.49 -13.15
C SER A 26 24.40 -28.49 -11.62
N VAL A 27 25.60 -28.23 -11.08
CA VAL A 27 25.82 -28.08 -9.64
C VAL A 27 26.17 -26.63 -9.36
N VAL A 28 25.43 -26.01 -8.44
CA VAL A 28 25.69 -24.65 -7.96
C VAL A 28 26.22 -24.69 -6.53
N GLU A 29 27.08 -23.72 -6.22
CA GLU A 29 27.62 -23.51 -4.89
C GLU A 29 26.96 -22.27 -4.28
N LEU A 30 26.32 -22.46 -3.13
CA LEU A 30 25.52 -21.45 -2.46
C LEU A 30 26.02 -21.28 -1.03
N GLU A 31 25.85 -20.10 -0.46
CA GLU A 31 26.01 -19.90 0.96
C GLU A 31 24.69 -20.23 1.66
N SER A 32 24.71 -21.11 2.66
CA SER A 32 23.51 -21.43 3.43
C SER A 32 23.84 -21.75 4.89
N ALA A 33 22.92 -21.35 5.77
CA ALA A 33 22.93 -21.67 7.19
C ALA A 33 22.00 -22.85 7.55
N ILE A 34 21.34 -23.48 6.57
CA ILE A 34 20.30 -24.49 6.79
C ILE A 34 20.91 -25.87 7.04
N GLU A 35 20.41 -26.57 8.06
CA GLU A 35 20.75 -27.96 8.39
C GLU A 35 20.10 -28.94 7.38
N ARG A 36 20.85 -29.96 6.94
CA ARG A 36 20.56 -30.67 5.68
C ARG A 36 20.21 -32.14 5.90
N SER A 37 19.17 -32.60 5.19
CA SER A 37 19.05 -34.00 4.76
C SER A 37 19.36 -34.09 3.27
N GLU A 38 20.02 -35.16 2.83
CA GLU A 38 20.38 -35.36 1.42
C GLU A 38 19.16 -35.40 0.47
N ASP A 39 17.98 -35.74 1.01
CA ASP A 39 16.73 -35.84 0.25
C ASP A 39 15.88 -34.55 0.21
N ALA A 40 16.36 -33.45 0.79
CA ALA A 40 15.59 -32.20 0.82
C ALA A 40 15.64 -31.45 -0.53
N VAL A 41 14.49 -30.97 -0.99
CA VAL A 41 14.36 -30.13 -2.19
C VAL A 41 14.30 -28.66 -1.82
N PHE A 42 14.96 -27.83 -2.63
CA PHE A 42 15.06 -26.38 -2.40
C PHE A 42 14.65 -25.61 -3.66
N TRP A 43 13.91 -24.53 -3.45
CA TRP A 43 13.66 -23.48 -4.43
C TRP A 43 14.82 -22.49 -4.45
N LEU A 44 15.32 -22.20 -5.65
CA LEU A 44 16.46 -21.31 -5.90
C LEU A 44 16.03 -20.17 -6.82
N VAL A 45 16.37 -18.94 -6.45
CA VAL A 45 16.16 -17.75 -7.28
C VAL A 45 17.52 -17.10 -7.55
N GLY A 46 17.84 -16.89 -8.82
CA GLY A 46 19.08 -16.27 -9.26
C GLY A 46 18.82 -14.97 -10.02
N PHE A 47 19.69 -13.98 -9.82
CA PHE A 47 19.63 -12.66 -10.45
C PHE A 47 20.92 -12.37 -11.23
N GLY A 48 20.80 -11.74 -12.40
CA GLY A 48 21.94 -11.38 -13.25
C GLY A 48 22.03 -12.22 -14.52
N LYS A 49 22.78 -11.71 -15.52
CA LYS A 49 22.92 -12.35 -16.85
C LYS A 49 24.19 -13.18 -17.00
N SER A 50 25.33 -12.67 -16.52
CA SER A 50 26.64 -13.31 -16.71
C SER A 50 27.27 -13.81 -15.41
N ASN A 51 26.88 -13.23 -14.28
CA ASN A 51 27.29 -13.65 -12.94
C ASN A 51 26.03 -13.74 -12.08
N VAL A 52 25.46 -14.95 -11.99
CA VAL A 52 24.19 -15.17 -11.29
C VAL A 52 24.43 -15.07 -9.79
N GLN A 53 23.82 -14.07 -9.16
CA GLN A 53 23.74 -13.95 -7.72
C GLN A 53 22.51 -14.70 -7.22
N TRP A 54 22.72 -15.69 -6.36
CA TRP A 54 21.65 -16.52 -5.84
C TRP A 54 21.12 -15.96 -4.52
N ALA A 55 19.80 -15.93 -4.38
CA ALA A 55 19.14 -15.73 -3.10
C ALA A 55 19.39 -16.93 -2.18
N PRO A 56 19.21 -16.75 -0.85
CA PRO A 56 19.23 -17.87 0.09
C PRO A 56 18.26 -18.98 -0.34
N PRO A 57 18.68 -20.26 -0.35
CA PRO A 57 17.84 -21.37 -0.78
C PRO A 57 16.66 -21.56 0.17
N THR A 58 15.47 -21.74 -0.38
CA THR A 58 14.25 -21.97 0.41
C THR A 58 13.86 -23.43 0.31
N ARG A 59 13.75 -24.13 1.45
CA ARG A 59 13.27 -25.54 1.44
C ARG A 59 11.81 -25.58 1.00
N ILE A 60 11.46 -26.51 0.11
CA ILE A 60 10.09 -26.71 -0.37
C ILE A 60 9.65 -28.18 -0.21
N SER A 61 8.34 -28.40 -0.14
CA SER A 61 7.73 -29.73 -0.05
C SER A 61 7.59 -30.41 -1.41
N ALA A 62 7.21 -31.69 -1.41
CA ALA A 62 6.90 -32.42 -2.65
C ALA A 62 5.63 -31.87 -3.33
N GLU A 63 4.67 -31.40 -2.53
CA GLU A 63 3.45 -30.73 -2.99
C GLU A 63 3.78 -29.43 -3.71
N ALA A 64 4.68 -28.61 -3.15
CA ALA A 64 5.16 -27.38 -3.77
C ALA A 64 5.91 -27.63 -5.08
N VAL A 65 6.72 -28.70 -5.16
CA VAL A 65 7.37 -29.12 -6.41
C VAL A 65 6.31 -29.47 -7.47
N SER A 66 5.31 -30.28 -7.11
CA SER A 66 4.24 -30.68 -8.03
C SER A 66 3.43 -29.48 -8.52
N TYR A 67 3.17 -28.53 -7.63
CA TYR A 67 2.52 -27.25 -7.94
C TYR A 67 3.33 -26.44 -8.97
N LEU A 68 4.63 -26.23 -8.74
CA LEU A 68 5.51 -25.46 -9.63
C LEU A 68 5.58 -26.07 -11.04
N GLN A 69 5.67 -27.40 -11.14
CA GLN A 69 5.68 -28.11 -12.43
C GLN A 69 4.36 -27.91 -13.21
N GLY A 70 3.24 -27.78 -12.50
CA GLY A 70 1.93 -27.51 -13.07
C GLY A 70 1.79 -26.13 -13.70
N LEU A 71 2.57 -25.14 -13.25
CA LEU A 71 2.43 -23.73 -13.66
C LEU A 71 2.66 -23.50 -15.16
N SER A 72 3.46 -24.35 -15.81
CA SER A 72 3.71 -24.30 -17.26
C SER A 72 2.44 -24.43 -18.12
N LYS A 73 1.37 -25.00 -17.55
CA LYS A 73 0.08 -25.22 -18.24
C LYS A 73 -0.94 -24.10 -17.98
N VAL A 74 -0.63 -23.17 -17.09
CA VAL A 74 -1.53 -22.10 -16.66
C VAL A 74 -1.38 -20.91 -17.60
N PRO A 75 -2.48 -20.22 -17.99
CA PRO A 75 -2.38 -18.98 -18.76
C PRO A 75 -1.45 -17.96 -18.11
N VAL A 76 -0.73 -17.16 -18.92
CA VAL A 76 0.23 -16.17 -18.41
C VAL A 76 -0.43 -15.06 -17.59
N LYS A 77 -1.67 -14.69 -17.91
CA LYS A 77 -2.44 -13.64 -17.23
C LYS A 77 -3.94 -13.79 -17.46
N GLY A 78 -4.72 -12.95 -16.80
CA GLY A 78 -6.17 -12.84 -16.99
C GLY A 78 -6.98 -13.73 -16.05
N PRO A 79 -8.33 -13.71 -16.15
CA PRO A 79 -9.20 -14.31 -15.15
C PRO A 79 -9.03 -15.82 -15.03
N ARG A 80 -8.80 -16.54 -16.15
CA ARG A 80 -8.58 -18.00 -16.12
C ARG A 80 -7.33 -18.40 -15.34
N ARG A 81 -6.31 -17.53 -15.28
CA ARG A 81 -5.14 -17.75 -14.43
C ARG A 81 -5.55 -17.68 -12.96
N LEU A 82 -6.29 -16.64 -12.58
CA LEU A 82 -6.76 -16.46 -11.20
C LEU A 82 -7.70 -17.59 -10.76
N GLU A 83 -8.57 -18.08 -11.65
CA GLU A 83 -9.43 -19.23 -11.37
C GLU A 83 -8.64 -20.47 -10.95
N HIS A 84 -7.49 -20.72 -11.59
CA HIS A 84 -6.60 -21.81 -11.22
C HIS A 84 -6.02 -21.62 -9.81
N PHE A 85 -5.69 -20.38 -9.45
CA PHE A 85 -5.08 -20.06 -8.15
C PHE A 85 -6.05 -19.98 -6.98
N LEU A 86 -7.37 -19.93 -7.21
CA LEU A 86 -8.37 -19.90 -6.14
C LEU A 86 -8.25 -21.10 -5.20
N ASP A 87 -8.08 -22.30 -5.75
CA ASP A 87 -7.99 -23.54 -4.97
C ASP A 87 -6.72 -23.57 -4.11
N PHE A 88 -5.64 -22.91 -4.55
CA PHE A 88 -4.36 -22.88 -3.86
C PHE A 88 -4.31 -21.86 -2.71
N LEU A 89 -5.26 -20.91 -2.62
CA LEU A 89 -5.34 -19.97 -1.49
C LEU A 89 -5.67 -20.65 -0.15
N GLN A 90 -6.19 -21.88 -0.18
CA GLN A 90 -6.55 -22.69 0.99
C GLN A 90 -5.64 -23.92 1.15
N HIS A 91 -4.55 -23.98 0.40
CA HIS A 91 -3.64 -25.12 0.43
C HIS A 91 -2.94 -25.25 1.80
N SER A 92 -2.58 -26.47 2.20
CA SER A 92 -1.90 -26.71 3.49
C SER A 92 -0.43 -26.27 3.47
N ASP A 93 0.19 -26.31 2.30
CA ASP A 93 1.57 -25.85 2.09
C ASP A 93 1.64 -24.33 1.96
N GLN A 94 2.42 -23.69 2.85
CA GLN A 94 2.55 -22.23 2.92
C GLN A 94 3.26 -21.61 1.72
N PHE A 95 4.18 -22.33 1.07
CA PHE A 95 4.84 -21.84 -0.15
C PHE A 95 3.82 -21.73 -1.28
N VAL A 96 2.96 -22.74 -1.43
CA VAL A 96 1.88 -22.75 -2.42
C VAL A 96 0.86 -21.64 -2.15
N VAL A 97 0.46 -21.43 -0.89
CA VAL A 97 -0.46 -20.34 -0.51
C VAL A 97 0.14 -18.97 -0.80
N ALA A 98 1.43 -18.77 -0.51
CA ALA A 98 2.13 -17.52 -0.74
C ALA A 98 2.28 -17.20 -2.23
N ASP A 99 2.64 -18.20 -3.06
CA ASP A 99 2.72 -18.01 -4.51
C ASP A 99 1.34 -17.72 -5.11
N ALA A 100 0.32 -18.50 -4.73
CA ALA A 100 -1.06 -18.25 -5.17
C ALA A 100 -1.57 -16.87 -4.74
N TYR A 101 -1.15 -16.34 -3.58
CA TYR A 101 -1.46 -14.98 -3.17
C TYR A 101 -0.88 -13.94 -4.12
N ASN A 102 0.39 -14.09 -4.53
CA ASN A 102 1.09 -13.13 -5.39
C ASN A 102 0.37 -12.94 -6.73
N GLU A 103 -0.26 -14.00 -7.24
CA GLU A 103 -1.08 -13.97 -8.45
C GLU A 103 -2.27 -13.01 -8.33
N PHE A 104 -2.89 -12.90 -7.15
CA PHE A 104 -3.95 -11.92 -6.89
C PHE A 104 -3.40 -10.54 -6.51
N ALA A 105 -2.20 -10.46 -5.95
CA ALA A 105 -1.55 -9.18 -5.64
C ALA A 105 -1.16 -8.41 -6.91
N GLU A 106 -0.82 -9.11 -7.99
CA GLU A 106 -0.50 -8.53 -9.30
C GLU A 106 -1.72 -8.39 -10.23
N ALA A 107 -2.86 -8.97 -9.85
CA ALA A 107 -4.05 -9.01 -10.68
C ALA A 107 -4.71 -7.63 -10.85
N SER A 108 -5.27 -7.41 -12.04
CA SER A 108 -6.14 -6.26 -12.26
C SER A 108 -7.50 -6.45 -11.58
N SER A 109 -8.12 -5.34 -11.16
CA SER A 109 -9.49 -5.38 -10.61
C SER A 109 -10.51 -5.93 -11.61
N GLU A 110 -10.28 -5.76 -12.92
CA GLU A 110 -11.11 -6.34 -13.98
C GLU A 110 -11.03 -7.87 -13.98
N ASP A 111 -9.84 -8.44 -13.86
CA ASP A 111 -9.63 -9.89 -13.80
C ASP A 111 -10.25 -10.50 -12.54
N ILE A 112 -10.10 -9.83 -11.38
CA ILE A 112 -10.72 -10.28 -10.12
C ILE A 112 -12.25 -10.20 -10.21
N ALA A 113 -12.80 -9.13 -10.78
CA ALA A 113 -14.25 -8.98 -10.96
C ALA A 113 -14.83 -10.06 -11.89
N ALA A 114 -14.08 -10.46 -12.92
CA ALA A 114 -14.51 -11.49 -13.87
C ALA A 114 -14.67 -12.88 -13.23
N ILE A 115 -14.01 -13.15 -12.11
CA ILE A 115 -14.11 -14.43 -11.38
C ILE A 115 -15.05 -14.38 -10.17
N LYS A 116 -15.80 -13.28 -9.96
CA LYS A 116 -16.61 -13.06 -8.76
C LYS A 116 -17.55 -14.22 -8.38
N ASN A 117 -18.11 -14.91 -9.38
CA ASN A 117 -19.03 -16.02 -9.18
C ASN A 117 -18.36 -17.32 -8.72
N LYS A 118 -17.01 -17.36 -8.74
CA LYS A 118 -16.19 -18.49 -8.31
C LYS A 118 -15.56 -18.26 -6.92
N LEU A 119 -15.66 -17.06 -6.38
CA LEU A 119 -15.13 -16.73 -5.06
C LEU A 119 -15.96 -17.41 -3.96
N ASP A 120 -15.31 -18.12 -3.05
CA ASP A 120 -15.96 -18.70 -1.88
C ASP A 120 -16.22 -17.62 -0.81
N ARG A 121 -17.41 -17.01 -0.86
CA ARG A 121 -17.85 -16.01 0.13
C ARG A 121 -17.78 -16.53 1.57
N ARG A 122 -18.03 -17.82 1.82
CA ARG A 122 -17.99 -18.36 3.20
C ARG A 122 -16.57 -18.39 3.72
N TRP A 123 -15.63 -18.87 2.90
CA TRP A 123 -14.21 -18.85 3.24
C TRP A 123 -13.71 -17.41 3.46
N VAL A 124 -14.05 -16.49 2.56
CA VAL A 124 -13.67 -15.07 2.67
C VAL A 124 -14.12 -14.48 4.01
N ILE A 125 -15.39 -14.67 4.40
CA ILE A 125 -15.91 -14.16 5.67
C ILE A 125 -15.22 -14.83 6.87
N ALA A 126 -14.92 -16.13 6.78
CA ALA A 126 -14.19 -16.83 7.82
C ALA A 126 -12.78 -16.24 8.02
N GLN A 127 -12.05 -15.96 6.93
CA GLN A 127 -10.73 -15.35 6.99
C GLN A 127 -10.74 -13.93 7.56
N LEU A 128 -11.77 -13.13 7.27
CA LEU A 128 -11.92 -11.77 7.85
C LEU A 128 -12.15 -11.81 9.37
N ARG A 129 -12.84 -12.84 9.86
CA ARG A 129 -13.10 -13.03 11.30
C ARG A 129 -11.93 -13.66 12.03
N ASP A 130 -11.11 -14.46 11.34
CA ASP A 130 -9.95 -15.09 11.92
C ASP A 130 -8.95 -14.05 12.49
N LYS A 131 -8.53 -14.28 13.74
CA LYS A 131 -7.52 -13.49 14.43
C LYS A 131 -6.12 -13.82 13.94
N SER A 132 -5.85 -15.06 13.54
CA SER A 132 -4.53 -15.47 13.06
C SER A 132 -4.26 -15.15 11.60
N ALA A 133 -5.28 -14.80 10.82
CA ALA A 133 -5.10 -14.44 9.41
C ALA A 133 -4.12 -13.25 9.27
N PRO A 134 -3.04 -13.39 8.47
CA PRO A 134 -2.11 -12.31 8.20
C PRO A 134 -2.80 -11.09 7.55
N THR A 135 -2.24 -9.90 7.75
CA THR A 135 -2.79 -8.64 7.22
C THR A 135 -2.99 -8.69 5.71
N HIS A 136 -2.02 -9.20 4.95
CA HIS A 136 -2.12 -9.32 3.49
C HIS A 136 -3.26 -10.26 3.06
N ARG A 137 -3.53 -11.33 3.81
CA ARG A 137 -4.66 -12.24 3.58
C ARG A 137 -5.99 -11.53 3.85
N ARG A 138 -6.07 -10.79 4.96
CA ARG A 138 -7.25 -10.01 5.32
C ARG A 138 -7.57 -8.96 4.25
N ARG A 139 -6.56 -8.25 3.77
CA ARG A 139 -6.68 -7.29 2.66
C ARG A 139 -7.27 -7.92 1.41
N LEU A 140 -6.75 -9.08 0.97
CA LEU A 140 -7.29 -9.80 -0.18
C LEU A 140 -8.76 -10.22 0.04
N CYS A 141 -9.09 -10.69 1.25
CA CYS A 141 -10.44 -11.10 1.58
C CYS A 141 -11.44 -9.93 1.51
N TRP A 142 -11.05 -8.71 1.90
CA TRP A 142 -11.87 -7.52 1.67
C TRP A 142 -12.09 -7.22 0.19
N THR A 143 -11.05 -7.36 -0.64
CA THR A 143 -11.17 -7.21 -2.09
C THR A 143 -12.13 -8.25 -2.68
N PHE A 144 -12.03 -9.52 -2.28
CA PHE A 144 -12.95 -10.57 -2.72
C PHE A 144 -14.37 -10.33 -2.24
N LEU A 145 -14.55 -9.92 -0.99
CA LEU A 145 -15.88 -9.62 -0.44
C LEU A 145 -16.54 -8.45 -1.18
N SER A 146 -15.77 -7.49 -1.68
CA SER A 146 -16.30 -6.42 -2.55
C SER A 146 -16.92 -6.97 -3.85
N GLN A 147 -16.50 -8.15 -4.31
CA GLN A 147 -16.98 -8.76 -5.56
C GLN A 147 -18.08 -9.79 -5.35
N CYS A 148 -17.97 -10.63 -4.31
CA CYS A 148 -18.92 -11.73 -4.04
C CYS A 148 -19.87 -11.48 -2.87
N GLY A 149 -19.68 -10.38 -2.13
CA GLY A 149 -20.49 -10.02 -0.97
C GLY A 149 -21.87 -9.49 -1.31
N THR A 150 -22.63 -9.25 -0.26
CA THR A 150 -24.00 -8.72 -0.27
C THR A 150 -24.10 -7.50 0.64
N ALA A 151 -25.16 -6.70 0.53
CA ALA A 151 -25.36 -5.55 1.41
C ALA A 151 -25.32 -5.90 2.91
N ALA A 152 -25.75 -7.11 3.29
CA ALA A 152 -25.70 -7.58 4.68
C ALA A 152 -24.26 -7.74 5.20
N ASP A 153 -23.29 -8.02 4.31
CA ASP A 153 -21.88 -8.20 4.70
C ASP A 153 -21.19 -6.88 5.06
N ALA A 154 -21.81 -5.73 4.76
CA ALA A 154 -21.30 -4.43 5.17
C ALA A 154 -21.12 -4.33 6.71
N SER A 155 -21.87 -5.11 7.50
CA SER A 155 -21.71 -5.16 8.96
C SER A 155 -20.36 -5.73 9.42
N LEU A 156 -19.64 -6.45 8.55
CA LEU A 156 -18.29 -6.95 8.87
C LEU A 156 -17.29 -5.82 9.09
N PHE A 157 -17.51 -4.65 8.46
CA PHE A 157 -16.71 -3.46 8.76
C PHE A 157 -16.83 -3.07 10.23
N ASP A 158 -18.04 -3.04 10.77
CA ASP A 158 -18.26 -2.72 12.19
C ASP A 158 -17.71 -3.81 13.13
N GLU A 159 -17.76 -5.08 12.71
CA GLU A 159 -17.09 -6.16 13.45
C GLU A 159 -15.57 -5.94 13.52
N ALA A 160 -14.95 -5.55 12.40
CA ALA A 160 -13.51 -5.28 12.32
C ALA A 160 -13.09 -4.07 13.17
N ILE A 161 -13.87 -2.98 13.14
CA ILE A 161 -13.61 -1.80 13.98
C ILE A 161 -13.73 -2.16 15.47
N ARG A 162 -14.80 -2.84 15.89
CA ARG A 162 -14.94 -3.30 17.29
C ARG A 162 -13.79 -4.18 17.74
N LYS A 163 -13.27 -5.03 16.84
CA LYS A 163 -12.13 -5.91 17.13
C LYS A 163 -10.85 -5.10 17.33
N ARG A 164 -10.59 -4.11 16.49
CA ARG A 164 -9.46 -3.17 16.63
C ARG A 164 -9.53 -2.37 17.93
N ASP A 165 -10.72 -1.94 18.33
CA ASP A 165 -10.91 -1.18 19.58
C ASP A 165 -10.57 -2.01 20.83
N VAL A 166 -10.75 -3.33 20.76
CA VAL A 166 -10.41 -4.28 21.84
C VAL A 166 -8.96 -4.75 21.75
N ASP A 167 -8.39 -4.85 20.55
CA ASP A 167 -7.05 -5.34 20.28
C ASP A 167 -6.29 -4.36 19.38
N PRO A 168 -5.48 -3.45 19.95
CA PRO A 168 -4.71 -2.47 19.19
C PRO A 168 -3.68 -3.08 18.21
N GLY A 169 -3.31 -4.35 18.38
CA GLY A 169 -2.44 -5.08 17.45
C GLY A 169 -3.17 -5.62 16.22
N PHE A 170 -4.51 -5.60 16.22
CA PHE A 170 -5.31 -6.05 15.10
C PHE A 170 -5.39 -4.97 14.00
N GLU A 171 -4.69 -5.19 12.90
CA GLU A 171 -4.75 -4.33 11.71
C GLU A 171 -5.86 -4.81 10.73
N PRO A 172 -7.02 -4.14 10.63
CA PRO A 172 -8.12 -4.59 9.79
C PRO A 172 -7.84 -4.51 8.28
N SER A 173 -6.73 -3.91 7.86
CA SER A 173 -6.48 -3.44 6.48
C SER A 173 -7.50 -2.37 6.10
N MET A 174 -7.45 -1.25 6.84
CA MET A 174 -8.47 -0.19 6.83
C MET A 174 -8.86 0.29 5.43
N ASP A 175 -7.90 0.42 4.51
CA ASP A 175 -8.16 0.88 3.15
C ASP A 175 -9.07 -0.09 2.38
N ALA A 176 -8.74 -1.38 2.37
CA ALA A 176 -9.55 -2.41 1.73
C ALA A 176 -10.88 -2.64 2.45
N ALA A 177 -10.90 -2.55 3.78
CA ALA A 177 -12.12 -2.65 4.58
C ALA A 177 -13.11 -1.53 4.26
N ILE A 178 -12.63 -0.27 4.20
CA ILE A 178 -13.45 0.89 3.81
C ILE A 178 -13.91 0.76 2.35
N ALA A 179 -13.03 0.35 1.44
CA ALA A 179 -13.39 0.16 0.03
C ALA A 179 -14.51 -0.88 -0.12
N CYS A 180 -14.42 -2.00 0.61
CA CYS A 180 -15.47 -3.01 0.65
C CYS A 180 -16.76 -2.48 1.28
N PHE A 181 -16.67 -1.74 2.39
CA PHE A 181 -17.84 -1.16 3.05
C PHE A 181 -18.61 -0.21 2.11
N ILE A 182 -17.91 0.66 1.38
CA ILE A 182 -18.52 1.53 0.37
C ILE A 182 -19.11 0.72 -0.78
N THR A 183 -18.41 -0.32 -1.26
CA THR A 183 -18.92 -1.19 -2.34
C THR A 183 -20.25 -1.84 -1.97
N LEU A 184 -20.36 -2.35 -0.74
CA LEU A 184 -21.54 -3.09 -0.28
C LEU A 184 -22.68 -2.18 0.22
N GLY A 185 -22.34 -1.02 0.80
CA GLY A 185 -23.31 -0.09 1.41
C GLY A 185 -23.63 1.16 0.57
N GLY A 186 -22.94 1.37 -0.55
CA GLY A 186 -23.17 2.49 -1.47
C GLY A 186 -23.07 3.87 -0.82
N GLU A 187 -23.98 4.77 -1.21
CA GLU A 187 -24.00 6.17 -0.75
C GLU A 187 -24.08 6.32 0.77
N GLN A 188 -24.82 5.44 1.46
CA GLN A 188 -24.94 5.50 2.92
C GLN A 188 -23.62 5.15 3.61
N ALA A 189 -22.89 4.17 3.07
CA ALA A 189 -21.56 3.83 3.57
C ALA A 189 -20.56 4.96 3.28
N LEU A 190 -20.57 5.55 2.07
CA LEU A 190 -19.72 6.71 1.77
C LEU A 190 -19.99 7.88 2.73
N ALA A 191 -21.25 8.24 2.95
CA ALA A 191 -21.62 9.33 3.86
C ALA A 191 -21.12 9.12 5.29
N ARG A 192 -21.09 7.86 5.76
CA ARG A 192 -20.49 7.51 7.05
C ARG A 192 -18.98 7.72 7.05
N ILE A 193 -18.28 7.24 6.02
CA ILE A 193 -16.82 7.41 5.89
C ILE A 193 -16.43 8.88 5.81
N GLU A 194 -17.21 9.68 5.08
CA GLU A 194 -17.05 11.13 5.01
C GLU A 194 -17.10 11.77 6.40
N ARG A 195 -18.12 11.43 7.19
CA ARG A 195 -18.29 11.95 8.56
C ARG A 195 -17.17 11.48 9.48
N ASP A 196 -16.92 10.18 9.52
CA ASP A 196 -16.08 9.54 10.53
C ASP A 196 -14.58 9.79 10.29
N TYR A 197 -14.14 9.82 9.02
CA TYR A 197 -12.73 9.82 8.67
C TYR A 197 -12.25 11.01 7.83
N LEU A 198 -13.11 11.65 7.03
CA LEU A 198 -12.68 12.76 6.17
C LEU A 198 -12.92 14.13 6.80
N ALA A 199 -14.15 14.37 7.26
CA ALA A 199 -14.58 15.66 7.81
C ALA A 199 -14.25 15.82 9.31
N SER A 200 -14.12 14.72 10.06
CA SER A 200 -13.84 14.75 11.49
C SER A 200 -12.41 15.28 11.78
N PRO A 201 -12.24 16.44 12.45
CA PRO A 201 -10.91 16.96 12.76
C PRO A 201 -10.09 16.04 13.67
N GLY A 202 -10.77 15.26 14.51
CA GLY A 202 -10.16 14.33 15.46
C GLY A 202 -9.91 12.92 14.90
N ALA A 203 -10.24 12.65 13.65
CA ALA A 203 -9.96 11.35 13.04
C ALA A 203 -8.44 11.15 12.91
N ASN A 204 -7.99 9.93 13.24
CA ASN A 204 -6.60 9.52 13.14
C ASN A 204 -6.08 9.67 11.70
N TYR A 205 -4.85 10.16 11.53
CA TYR A 205 -4.23 10.39 10.22
C TYR A 205 -4.22 9.13 9.34
N ALA A 206 -3.83 7.97 9.89
CA ALA A 206 -3.74 6.71 9.15
C ALA A 206 -5.12 6.23 8.68
N ASP A 207 -6.15 6.40 9.51
CA ASP A 207 -7.53 6.08 9.14
C ASP A 207 -8.06 7.03 8.04
N SER A 208 -7.78 8.33 8.13
CA SER A 208 -8.11 9.29 7.08
C SER A 208 -7.37 8.98 5.77
N TYR A 209 -6.08 8.62 5.85
CA TYR A 209 -5.27 8.21 4.70
C TYR A 209 -5.84 6.95 4.05
N ALA A 210 -6.22 5.94 4.84
CA ALA A 210 -6.88 4.73 4.38
C ALA A 210 -8.22 5.04 3.67
N ALA A 211 -9.04 5.95 4.23
CA ALA A 211 -10.28 6.38 3.62
C ALA A 211 -10.07 7.09 2.26
N ILE A 212 -9.05 7.96 2.16
CA ILE A 212 -8.66 8.61 0.90
C ILE A 212 -8.26 7.56 -0.14
N ASN A 213 -7.43 6.58 0.24
CA ASN A 213 -7.01 5.51 -0.67
C ASN A 213 -8.19 4.64 -1.12
N ALA A 214 -9.12 4.30 -0.23
CA ALA A 214 -10.33 3.57 -0.56
C ALA A 214 -11.17 4.31 -1.62
N ILE A 215 -11.40 5.61 -1.44
CA ILE A 215 -12.12 6.45 -2.40
C ILE A 215 -11.38 6.57 -3.73
N ARG A 216 -10.04 6.64 -3.70
CA ARG A 216 -9.21 6.63 -4.91
C ARG A 216 -9.40 5.35 -5.71
N VAL A 217 -9.33 4.18 -5.05
CA VAL A 217 -9.58 2.86 -5.66
C VAL A 217 -10.98 2.79 -6.27
N HIS A 218 -12.00 3.34 -5.59
CA HIS A 218 -13.35 3.45 -6.16
C HIS A 218 -13.38 4.26 -7.47
N GLY A 219 -12.63 5.36 -7.51
CA GLY A 219 -12.56 6.22 -8.68
C GLY A 219 -11.67 5.68 -9.82
N THR A 220 -10.72 4.78 -9.53
CA THR A 220 -9.82 4.21 -10.55
C THR A 220 -10.29 2.86 -11.05
N ASP A 221 -10.68 1.96 -10.13
CA ASP A 221 -10.71 0.52 -10.40
C ASP A 221 -12.08 -0.13 -10.23
N LEU A 222 -12.90 0.33 -9.26
CA LEU A 222 -14.17 -0.33 -8.94
C LEU A 222 -15.38 0.28 -9.66
N ASN A 223 -15.36 1.59 -9.94
CA ASN A 223 -16.42 2.32 -10.66
C ASN A 223 -17.85 2.10 -10.12
N VAL A 224 -17.98 1.85 -8.81
CA VAL A 224 -19.28 1.64 -8.12
C VAL A 224 -20.03 2.96 -7.97
N MET A 225 -19.31 4.08 -7.94
CA MET A 225 -19.88 5.43 -7.78
C MET A 225 -19.29 6.40 -8.80
N PRO A 226 -20.03 7.43 -9.25
CA PRO A 226 -19.51 8.42 -10.16
C PRO A 226 -18.31 9.18 -9.56
N ARG A 227 -17.25 9.37 -10.35
CA ARG A 227 -16.05 10.13 -9.94
C ARG A 227 -16.38 11.52 -9.39
N ALA A 228 -17.39 12.22 -9.93
CA ALA A 228 -17.81 13.52 -9.41
C ALA A 228 -18.32 13.47 -7.96
N ARG A 229 -18.99 12.37 -7.58
CA ARG A 229 -19.45 12.15 -6.21
C ARG A 229 -18.29 11.83 -5.27
N LEU A 230 -17.34 11.01 -5.73
CA LEU A 230 -16.11 10.70 -5.00
C LEU A 230 -15.22 11.94 -4.82
N ALA A 231 -15.11 12.79 -5.84
CA ALA A 231 -14.43 14.08 -5.75
C ALA A 231 -15.06 14.98 -4.68
N THR A 232 -16.40 14.99 -4.58
CA THR A 232 -17.11 15.71 -3.51
C THR A 232 -16.74 15.20 -2.12
N ALA A 233 -16.57 13.88 -1.95
CA ALA A 233 -16.09 13.31 -0.70
C ALA A 233 -14.66 13.78 -0.36
N LEU A 234 -13.75 13.70 -1.34
CA LEU A 234 -12.36 14.10 -1.16
C LEU A 234 -12.20 15.61 -0.88
N ARG A 235 -13.10 16.46 -1.40
CA ARG A 235 -13.08 17.90 -1.10
C ARG A 235 -13.24 18.21 0.39
N LEU A 236 -13.89 17.35 1.17
CA LEU A 236 -14.01 17.53 2.63
C LEU A 236 -12.64 17.56 3.30
N VAL A 237 -11.66 16.83 2.77
CA VAL A 237 -10.29 16.77 3.29
C VAL A 237 -9.54 18.09 3.11
N LEU A 238 -9.94 18.95 2.17
CA LEU A 238 -9.33 20.28 2.00
C LEU A 238 -9.56 21.20 3.22
N ASN A 239 -10.48 20.86 4.11
CA ASN A 239 -10.66 21.53 5.40
C ASN A 239 -9.66 21.08 6.46
N ARG A 240 -8.80 20.12 6.14
CA ARG A 240 -7.75 19.56 7.01
C ARG A 240 -6.38 19.79 6.36
N PRO A 241 -5.72 20.93 6.62
CA PRO A 241 -4.50 21.33 5.91
C PRO A 241 -3.40 20.25 5.86
N ALA A 242 -3.20 19.49 6.95
CA ALA A 242 -2.20 18.42 7.06
C ALA A 242 -2.45 17.19 6.15
N LEU A 243 -3.63 17.09 5.53
CA LEU A 243 -4.03 16.00 4.63
C LEU A 243 -4.38 16.51 3.22
N ALA A 244 -4.43 17.82 3.02
CA ALA A 244 -5.00 18.40 1.80
C ALA A 244 -4.16 18.10 0.56
N ASP A 245 -2.84 17.99 0.70
CA ASP A 245 -1.92 17.62 -0.38
C ASP A 245 -2.23 16.24 -0.97
N LEU A 246 -2.75 15.32 -0.16
CA LEU A 246 -3.05 13.95 -0.55
C LEU A 246 -4.20 13.84 -1.57
N VAL A 247 -5.15 14.77 -1.54
CA VAL A 247 -6.38 14.71 -2.36
C VAL A 247 -6.35 15.62 -3.58
N ILE A 248 -5.56 16.69 -3.57
CA ILE A 248 -5.44 17.63 -4.69
C ILE A 248 -5.09 16.93 -6.02
N PRO A 249 -4.15 15.97 -6.08
CA PRO A 249 -3.87 15.22 -7.30
C PRO A 249 -5.07 14.44 -7.85
N ASP A 250 -5.89 13.86 -6.97
CA ASP A 250 -7.08 13.12 -7.37
C ASP A 250 -8.16 14.05 -7.93
N LEU A 251 -8.38 15.20 -7.30
CA LEU A 251 -9.29 16.23 -7.81
C LEU A 251 -8.86 16.71 -9.20
N ALA A 252 -7.57 16.97 -9.40
CA ALA A 252 -7.04 17.33 -10.72
C ALA A 252 -7.23 16.22 -11.76
N ARG A 253 -6.91 14.97 -11.40
CA ARG A 253 -7.06 13.80 -12.30
C ARG A 253 -8.51 13.59 -12.71
N TRP A 254 -9.44 13.81 -11.78
CA TRP A 254 -10.88 13.69 -12.00
C TRP A 254 -11.53 14.96 -12.53
N LYS A 255 -10.73 15.99 -12.81
CA LYS A 255 -11.16 17.28 -13.36
C LYS A 255 -12.22 17.98 -12.50
N ASP A 256 -12.17 17.78 -11.19
CA ASP A 256 -12.95 18.59 -10.26
C ASP A 256 -12.23 19.91 -10.08
N TRP A 257 -12.78 20.97 -10.69
CA TRP A 257 -12.23 22.32 -10.64
C TRP A 257 -12.89 23.22 -9.58
N SER A 258 -13.78 22.66 -8.76
CA SER A 258 -14.55 23.44 -7.79
C SER A 258 -13.74 23.90 -6.59
N ALA A 259 -12.52 23.36 -6.44
CA ALA A 259 -11.63 23.63 -5.30
C ALA A 259 -10.59 24.74 -5.54
N ILE A 260 -10.66 25.51 -6.63
CA ILE A 260 -9.67 26.55 -6.96
C ILE A 260 -9.44 27.50 -5.78
N ASP A 261 -10.50 28.12 -5.27
CA ASP A 261 -10.38 29.13 -4.20
C ASP A 261 -9.80 28.53 -2.92
N ARG A 262 -10.28 27.33 -2.54
CA ARG A 262 -9.81 26.64 -1.34
C ARG A 262 -8.32 26.24 -1.45
N ILE A 263 -7.87 25.85 -2.63
CA ILE A 263 -6.46 25.50 -2.89
C ILE A 263 -5.57 26.74 -2.81
N VAL A 264 -6.05 27.90 -3.29
CA VAL A 264 -5.34 29.17 -3.14
C VAL A 264 -5.21 29.54 -1.66
N GLU A 265 -6.30 29.46 -0.89
CA GLU A 265 -6.25 29.70 0.56
C GLU A 265 -5.24 28.81 1.28
N LEU A 266 -5.21 27.51 0.96
CA LEU A 266 -4.27 26.56 1.54
C LEU A 266 -2.81 26.89 1.19
N PHE A 267 -2.55 27.38 -0.02
CA PHE A 267 -1.21 27.82 -0.44
C PHE A 267 -0.72 29.03 0.37
N GLU A 268 -1.63 29.92 0.77
CA GLU A 268 -1.33 31.15 1.49
C GLU A 268 -1.11 30.95 2.99
N LEU A 269 -1.46 29.77 3.53
CA LEU A 269 -1.28 29.49 4.96
C LEU A 269 0.21 29.51 5.36
N PRO A 270 0.58 30.22 6.45
CA PRO A 270 1.96 30.35 6.89
C PRO A 270 2.39 29.14 7.74
N THR A 271 2.22 27.91 7.24
CA THR A 271 2.55 26.69 8.00
C THR A 271 3.76 25.96 7.41
N GLN A 272 4.63 25.46 8.29
CA GLN A 272 5.79 24.63 7.91
C GLN A 272 5.37 23.34 7.15
N GLU A 273 4.13 22.89 7.33
CA GLU A 273 3.53 21.72 6.66
C GLU A 273 3.16 21.97 5.18
N THR A 274 3.18 23.21 4.68
CA THR A 274 2.79 23.54 3.30
C THR A 274 3.84 23.23 2.24
N GLY A 275 5.06 22.80 2.62
CA GLY A 275 6.15 22.53 1.67
C GLY A 275 5.78 21.52 0.58
N VAL A 276 5.00 20.49 0.94
CA VAL A 276 4.52 19.45 0.00
C VAL A 276 3.23 19.90 -0.72
N LEU A 277 2.42 20.75 -0.09
CA LEU A 277 1.16 21.25 -0.63
C LEU A 277 1.39 22.23 -1.79
N LYS A 278 2.37 23.13 -1.69
CA LYS A 278 2.60 24.17 -2.70
C LYS A 278 2.82 23.60 -4.11
N PRO A 279 3.70 22.59 -4.32
CA PRO A 279 3.85 21.97 -5.64
C PRO A 279 2.56 21.34 -6.20
N VAL A 280 1.77 20.66 -5.36
CA VAL A 280 0.53 20.02 -5.83
C VAL A 280 -0.57 21.05 -6.13
N ALA A 281 -0.65 22.15 -5.37
CA ALA A 281 -1.55 23.26 -5.63
C ALA A 281 -1.26 23.95 -6.97
N VAL A 282 0.02 24.28 -7.24
CA VAL A 282 0.46 24.85 -8.52
C VAL A 282 0.12 23.90 -9.67
N ARG A 283 0.35 22.59 -9.48
CA ARG A 283 0.05 21.58 -10.48
C ARG A 283 -1.43 21.46 -10.79
N TYR A 284 -2.28 21.50 -9.78
CA TYR A 284 -3.73 21.52 -9.96
C TYR A 284 -4.16 22.74 -10.78
N LEU A 285 -3.69 23.94 -10.43
CA LEU A 285 -4.06 25.17 -11.14
C LEU A 285 -3.56 25.17 -12.60
N LYS A 286 -2.35 24.66 -12.87
CA LYS A 286 -1.84 24.52 -14.24
C LYS A 286 -2.60 23.50 -15.08
N THR A 287 -3.17 22.48 -14.45
CA THR A 287 -3.97 21.45 -15.14
C THR A 287 -5.39 21.94 -15.40
N CYS A 288 -5.89 22.86 -14.59
CA CYS A 288 -7.23 23.42 -14.70
C CYS A 288 -7.33 24.37 -15.92
N PRO A 289 -8.26 24.13 -16.87
CA PRO A 289 -8.41 24.96 -18.08
C PRO A 289 -9.18 26.26 -17.84
N LEU A 290 -9.70 26.50 -16.63
CA LEU A 290 -10.55 27.65 -16.35
C LEU A 290 -9.72 28.94 -16.22
N PRO A 291 -10.21 30.10 -16.73
CA PRO A 291 -9.51 31.38 -16.56
C PRO A 291 -9.23 31.75 -15.11
N ALA A 292 -10.11 31.35 -14.19
CA ALA A 292 -9.94 31.54 -12.75
C ALA A 292 -8.64 30.89 -12.23
N ALA A 293 -8.26 29.72 -12.76
CA ALA A 293 -7.03 29.04 -12.35
C ALA A 293 -5.77 29.76 -12.85
N SER A 294 -5.79 30.32 -14.06
CA SER A 294 -4.70 31.17 -14.56
C SER A 294 -4.52 32.41 -13.68
N LYS A 295 -5.62 33.10 -13.35
CA LYS A 295 -5.60 34.27 -12.46
C LYS A 295 -5.09 33.91 -11.06
N ALA A 296 -5.52 32.76 -10.53
CA ALA A 296 -5.03 32.23 -9.26
C ALA A 296 -3.52 31.96 -9.32
N LEU A 297 -3.02 31.36 -10.40
CA LEU A 297 -1.60 31.08 -10.56
C LEU A 297 -0.74 32.36 -10.62
N ASP A 298 -1.22 33.41 -11.27
CA ASP A 298 -0.54 34.72 -11.28
C ASP A 298 -0.49 35.35 -9.88
N ARG A 299 -1.54 35.17 -9.08
CA ARG A 299 -1.53 35.55 -7.66
C ARG A 299 -0.49 34.74 -6.90
N LEU A 300 -0.43 33.41 -7.07
CA LEU A 300 0.56 32.57 -6.39
C LEU A 300 2.00 32.95 -6.75
N ARG A 301 2.26 33.32 -8.02
CA ARG A 301 3.57 33.83 -8.47
C ARG A 301 3.99 35.11 -7.78
N THR A 302 3.05 35.92 -7.32
CA THR A 302 3.33 37.15 -6.56
C THR A 302 3.64 36.84 -5.09
N ILE A 303 2.98 35.83 -4.53
CA ILE A 303 3.07 35.47 -3.11
C ILE A 303 4.33 34.66 -2.82
N ASP A 304 4.60 33.64 -3.63
CA ASP A 304 5.79 32.79 -3.50
C ASP A 304 6.32 32.40 -4.88
N PRO A 305 7.08 33.29 -5.53
CA PRO A 305 7.65 33.03 -6.86
C PRO A 305 8.54 31.77 -6.86
N SER A 306 9.25 31.53 -5.75
CA SER A 306 10.22 30.44 -5.64
C SER A 306 9.53 29.07 -5.65
N ALA A 307 8.45 28.91 -4.88
CA ALA A 307 7.69 27.66 -4.83
C ALA A 307 7.00 27.36 -6.17
N VAL A 308 6.44 28.40 -6.83
CA VAL A 308 5.84 28.22 -8.16
C VAL A 308 6.89 27.80 -9.18
N GLN A 309 8.04 28.48 -9.24
CA GLN A 309 9.10 28.15 -10.19
C GLN A 309 9.65 26.74 -9.99
N LEU A 310 9.84 26.31 -8.74
CA LEU A 310 10.29 24.96 -8.41
C LEU A 310 9.28 23.90 -8.88
N ALA A 311 7.99 24.13 -8.59
CA ALA A 311 6.91 23.25 -9.00
C ALA A 311 6.84 23.15 -10.54
N GLU A 312 6.90 24.26 -11.26
CA GLU A 312 6.90 24.29 -12.73
C GLU A 312 8.12 23.60 -13.33
N SER A 313 9.30 23.75 -12.72
CA SER A 313 10.53 23.11 -13.16
C SER A 313 10.48 21.60 -12.99
N SER A 314 9.92 21.11 -11.88
CA SER A 314 9.75 19.67 -11.64
C SER A 314 8.89 18.97 -12.69
N MET A 315 7.93 19.69 -13.28
CA MET A 315 7.04 19.18 -14.33
C MET A 315 7.74 18.93 -15.66
N MET A 316 8.82 19.68 -15.97
CA MET A 316 9.59 19.50 -17.19
C MET A 316 10.31 18.14 -17.22
N PHE A 317 10.59 17.58 -16.04
CA PHE A 317 11.26 16.28 -15.88
C PHE A 317 10.30 15.15 -15.50
N HIS A 318 9.12 15.45 -14.95
CA HIS A 318 8.09 14.47 -14.56
C HIS A 318 6.69 14.89 -15.03
N SER A 319 6.29 14.47 -16.24
CA SER A 319 4.99 14.84 -16.82
C SER A 319 3.75 14.16 -16.19
N GLY A 320 3.92 13.22 -15.25
CA GLY A 320 2.81 12.53 -14.57
C GLY A 320 2.53 13.05 -13.16
N LEU A 321 1.26 13.10 -12.75
CA LEU A 321 0.87 13.17 -11.32
C LEU A 321 1.51 11.97 -10.63
N ALA A 322 2.50 12.19 -9.76
CA ALA A 322 3.16 11.13 -9.04
C ALA A 322 2.10 10.31 -8.29
N THR A 323 1.82 9.10 -8.78
CA THR A 323 1.19 8.08 -7.95
C THR A 323 2.24 7.74 -6.91
N ILE A 324 2.01 8.12 -5.65
CA ILE A 324 2.80 7.56 -4.56
C ILE A 324 2.66 6.04 -4.71
N PRO A 325 3.75 5.29 -4.99
CA PRO A 325 3.67 3.85 -5.06
C PRO A 325 3.19 3.36 -3.70
N VAL A 326 2.17 2.50 -3.69
CA VAL A 326 1.87 1.72 -2.48
C VAL A 326 3.11 0.87 -2.25
N PRO A 327 3.86 1.06 -1.14
CA PRO A 327 5.00 0.21 -0.87
C PRO A 327 4.51 -1.24 -0.78
N PRO A 328 5.26 -2.22 -1.32
CA PRO A 328 4.95 -3.62 -1.06
C PRO A 328 4.92 -3.84 0.46
N PRO A 329 4.06 -4.75 0.96
CA PRO A 329 4.01 -5.04 2.39
C PRO A 329 5.40 -5.45 2.87
N ASP A 330 5.90 -4.72 3.87
CA ASP A 330 7.18 -5.00 4.48
C ASP A 330 6.98 -6.08 5.54
N ASP A 331 7.33 -7.32 5.21
CA ASP A 331 7.22 -8.46 6.13
C ASP A 331 8.39 -8.52 7.14
N THR A 332 9.20 -7.45 7.27
CA THR A 332 10.48 -7.51 8.02
C THR A 332 10.69 -6.50 9.16
N LEU A 333 9.64 -5.93 9.76
CA LEU A 333 9.81 -5.16 10.99
C LEU A 333 9.05 -5.78 12.18
N PRO A 334 9.76 -6.30 13.21
CA PRO A 334 9.13 -6.59 14.48
C PRO A 334 8.66 -5.29 15.13
N ASN A 335 7.43 -5.32 15.64
CA ASN A 335 6.78 -4.25 16.37
C ASN A 335 7.62 -3.80 17.58
N THR A 336 8.40 -2.73 17.42
CA THR A 336 8.94 -1.96 18.54
C THR A 336 8.26 -0.61 18.54
N GLY A 337 7.17 -0.51 19.32
CA GLY A 337 6.63 0.77 19.72
C GLY A 337 7.66 1.51 20.55
N GLU A 338 8.26 2.56 19.99
CA GLU A 338 8.81 3.69 20.73
C GLU A 338 8.95 4.88 19.77
N SER A 339 8.13 5.90 20.03
CA SER A 339 8.13 7.19 19.38
C SER A 339 9.37 7.98 19.80
N ASN A 340 10.37 8.10 18.92
CA ASN A 340 11.45 9.08 19.05
C ASN A 340 11.26 10.20 18.03
N LEU A 341 10.41 11.17 18.37
CA LEU A 341 10.51 12.53 17.85
C LEU A 341 11.62 13.25 18.65
N PRO A 342 12.60 13.90 18.01
CA PRO A 342 13.57 14.69 18.73
C PRO A 342 12.90 15.96 19.31
N SER A 343 12.93 16.06 20.63
CA SER A 343 12.58 17.25 21.41
C SER A 343 13.45 18.44 20.96
N VAL A 344 12.84 19.40 20.28
CA VAL A 344 13.42 20.74 20.08
C VAL A 344 13.06 21.59 21.28
N ALA A 345 13.93 21.60 22.28
CA ALA A 345 13.99 22.62 23.31
C ALA A 345 15.48 22.90 23.60
N GLU A 346 15.77 24.15 24.01
CA GLU A 346 17.09 24.71 24.35
C GLU A 346 17.95 25.24 23.19
N LYS A 347 17.62 26.47 22.77
CA LYS A 347 18.60 27.53 22.53
C LYS A 347 18.07 28.87 23.06
N MET A 348 18.44 29.19 24.29
CA MET A 348 18.47 30.49 24.99
C MET A 348 19.03 30.11 26.37
N ASP A 349 20.11 30.62 26.92
CA ASP A 349 20.73 31.93 26.82
C ASP A 349 22.15 31.76 27.38
N ASP A 350 23.16 32.27 26.67
CA ASP A 350 24.56 32.27 27.12
C ASP A 350 24.84 33.66 27.68
N SER A 351 24.66 33.85 28.99
CA SER A 351 25.26 34.98 29.68
C SER A 351 25.49 34.73 31.18
N ARG A 352 26.77 34.89 31.56
CA ARG A 352 27.30 35.39 32.84
C ARG A 352 27.51 34.41 34.00
N ASP A 353 28.80 34.12 34.17
CA ASP A 353 29.61 34.36 35.37
C ASP A 353 29.26 33.65 36.71
N ALA A 354 30.25 32.85 37.13
CA ALA A 354 30.88 32.83 38.45
C ALA A 354 30.03 32.53 39.71
N ASN A 355 30.20 31.31 40.25
CA ASN A 355 30.69 31.04 41.62
C ASN A 355 30.62 29.52 41.87
N GLU A 356 31.73 28.83 42.14
CA GLU A 356 32.35 28.64 43.46
C GLU A 356 31.62 27.63 44.38
N PHE A 357 32.42 26.68 44.89
CA PHE A 357 32.24 25.81 46.06
C PHE A 357 31.41 24.51 46.00
N SER A 358 32.14 23.37 46.14
CA SER A 358 32.04 22.42 47.27
C SER A 358 30.74 21.56 47.37
N THR A 359 30.70 20.25 47.63
CA THR A 359 31.59 19.29 48.30
C THR A 359 30.97 17.89 48.15
N ARG A 360 31.82 16.86 48.02
CA ARG A 360 31.74 15.49 48.59
C ARG A 360 30.34 14.89 48.92
N LYS A 361 30.05 13.72 48.35
CA LYS A 361 30.45 12.40 48.88
C LYS A 361 30.26 11.31 47.85
#